data_AF-A0A2E8CZZ0-F1
#
_entry.id   AF-A0A2E8CZZ0-F1
#
_cell.length_a   1.000
_cell.length_b   1.000
_cell.length_c   1.000
_cell.angle_alpha   90.00
_cell.angle_beta   90.00
_cell.angle_gamma   90.00
#
_symmetry.space_group_name_H-M   'P 1'
#
loop_
_entity.id
_entity.type
_entity.pdbx_description
1 polymer ?
#
loop_
_entity_poly.entity_id
_entity_poly.type
_entity_poly.pdbx_seq_one_letter_code
_entity_poly.pdbx_strand_id
1 'polypeptide(L)'
;MDRLLDWSLGRSTGFVSVDASVEGGTLTTVPFRFCGDRLVINATTKSEGHVLVELCDAAGRRLPEFQRSQPFSGDALRHTVSFGSKADVSALAGQPVSLKFHLKSASLYSFAFR
;
A
#
# COMPACT_ATOMS: atom_id res chain seq x y z
N MET A 1 22.36 -12.92 -29.12
CA MET A 1 21.30 -13.61 -28.33
C MET A 1 21.76 -13.51 -26.88
N ASP A 2 21.12 -12.80 -25.97
CA ASP A 2 19.69 -12.52 -25.83
C ASP A 2 19.39 -11.17 -25.16
N ARG A 3 18.20 -10.67 -25.50
CA ARG A 3 17.51 -9.48 -24.99
C ARG A 3 17.50 -9.41 -23.47
N LEU A 4 17.78 -8.23 -22.92
CA LEU A 4 17.05 -7.72 -21.76
C LEU A 4 16.48 -6.37 -22.13
N LEU A 5 15.15 -6.36 -22.27
CA LEU A 5 14.35 -5.17 -22.57
C LEU A 5 14.64 -4.09 -21.53
N ASP A 6 15.05 -2.93 -22.03
CA ASP A 6 15.00 -1.65 -21.36
C ASP A 6 13.60 -1.46 -20.77
N TRP A 7 13.47 -1.56 -19.44
CA TRP A 7 12.22 -1.38 -18.72
C TRP A 7 11.98 0.11 -18.49
N SER A 8 11.86 0.86 -19.58
CA SER A 8 11.12 2.11 -19.60
C SER A 8 9.63 1.82 -19.45
N LEU A 9 9.20 1.39 -18.25
CA LEU A 9 7.79 1.15 -17.93
C LEU A 9 7.36 2.06 -16.78
N GLY A 10 6.88 3.23 -17.16
CA GLY A 10 6.05 4.05 -16.30
C GLY A 10 4.78 3.31 -15.87
N ARG A 11 4.46 3.45 -14.58
CA ARG A 11 3.15 3.27 -13.94
C ARG A 11 2.36 1.99 -14.26
N SER A 12 2.55 0.99 -13.42
CA SER A 12 1.48 0.05 -13.06
C SER A 12 1.35 -0.01 -11.55
N THR A 13 0.64 0.95 -10.97
CA THR A 13 0.08 0.78 -9.62
C THR A 13 -1.13 -0.13 -9.76
N GLY A 14 -1.03 -1.34 -9.20
CA GLY A 14 -1.98 -2.43 -9.41
C GLY A 14 -3.42 -2.07 -9.02
N PHE A 15 -4.37 -2.53 -9.81
CA PHE A 15 -5.77 -2.58 -9.42
C PHE A 15 -5.96 -3.75 -8.45
N VAL A 16 -6.51 -3.47 -7.27
CA VAL A 16 -6.80 -4.48 -6.25
C VAL A 16 -8.21 -4.18 -5.77
N SER A 17 -9.18 -5.04 -6.07
CA SER A 17 -10.49 -5.00 -5.42
C SER A 17 -10.51 -6.10 -4.37
N VAL A 18 -10.41 -5.71 -3.10
CA VAL A 18 -10.49 -6.64 -1.97
C VAL A 18 -11.52 -6.10 -0.99
N ASP A 19 -12.52 -6.93 -0.70
CA ASP A 19 -13.54 -6.69 0.30
C ASP A 19 -13.26 -7.55 1.53
N ALA A 20 -13.14 -6.91 2.69
CA ALA A 20 -12.99 -7.59 3.96
C ALA A 20 -14.28 -7.52 4.79
N SER A 21 -14.74 -8.69 5.23
CA SER A 21 -15.86 -8.87 6.16
C SER A 21 -15.58 -8.26 7.54
N VAL A 22 -16.56 -8.36 8.45
CA VAL A 22 -16.44 -7.89 9.84
C VAL A 22 -15.30 -8.56 10.61
N GLU A 23 -14.99 -9.81 10.30
CA GLU A 23 -13.87 -10.57 10.86
C GLU A 23 -12.50 -10.00 10.43
N GLY A 24 -12.49 -9.22 9.35
CA GLY A 24 -11.31 -8.63 8.76
C GLY A 24 -10.46 -9.63 7.97
N GLY A 25 -9.32 -9.16 7.49
CA GLY A 25 -8.38 -9.94 6.70
C GLY A 25 -7.11 -9.17 6.39
N THR A 26 -6.13 -9.88 5.83
CA THR A 26 -4.89 -9.26 5.37
C THR A 26 -4.60 -9.58 3.92
N LEU A 27 -4.07 -8.60 3.20
CA LEU A 27 -3.57 -8.74 1.84
C LEU A 27 -2.11 -8.29 1.84
N THR A 28 -1.22 -9.08 1.26
CA THR A 28 0.18 -8.67 1.03
C THR A 28 0.47 -8.68 -0.46
N THR A 29 1.05 -7.60 -0.97
CA THR A 29 1.48 -7.53 -2.37
C THR A 29 2.72 -8.39 -2.58
N VAL A 30 2.96 -8.82 -3.82
CA VAL A 30 4.31 -9.23 -4.22
C VAL A 30 5.28 -8.05 -4.12
N PRO A 31 6.60 -8.26 -3.95
CA PRO A 31 7.56 -7.15 -3.93
C PRO A 31 7.56 -6.36 -5.24
N PHE A 32 7.59 -5.04 -5.16
CA PHE A 32 7.68 -4.13 -6.31
C PHE A 32 8.53 -2.90 -5.99
N ARG A 33 9.01 -2.24 -7.04
CA ARG A 33 9.67 -0.93 -6.95
C ARG A 33 8.67 0.15 -7.31
N PHE A 34 8.81 1.32 -6.72
CA PHE A 34 7.95 2.46 -6.99
C PHE A 34 8.76 3.76 -7.16
N CYS A 35 8.08 4.77 -7.69
CA CYS A 35 8.52 6.16 -7.70
C CYS A 35 7.45 7.02 -6.98
N GLY A 36 7.86 8.16 -6.44
CA GLY A 36 7.00 9.03 -5.65
C GLY A 36 7.47 9.14 -4.19
N ASP A 37 6.79 10.00 -3.45
CA ASP A 37 7.10 10.36 -2.06
C ASP A 37 6.04 9.89 -1.06
N ARG A 38 4.86 9.45 -1.52
CA ARG A 38 3.73 9.08 -0.65
C ARG A 38 2.90 7.94 -1.21
N LEU A 39 2.34 7.14 -0.30
CA LEU A 39 1.33 6.13 -0.62
C LEU A 39 -0.07 6.74 -0.52
N VAL A 40 -0.89 6.53 -1.55
CA VAL A 40 -2.32 6.88 -1.54
C VAL A 40 -3.18 5.63 -1.76
N ILE A 41 -4.35 5.58 -1.11
CA ILE A 41 -5.34 4.52 -1.28
C ILE A 41 -6.68 5.09 -1.76
N ASN A 42 -7.41 4.27 -2.51
CA ASN A 42 -8.83 4.43 -2.79
C ASN A 42 -9.57 3.34 -2.03
N ALA A 43 -10.37 3.72 -1.03
CA ALA A 43 -11.05 2.78 -0.17
C ALA A 43 -12.33 3.38 0.44
N THR A 44 -13.25 2.49 0.78
CA THR A 44 -14.44 2.79 1.56
C THR A 44 -14.52 1.85 2.76
N THR A 45 -14.97 2.33 3.90
CA THR A 45 -15.18 1.52 5.11
C THR A 45 -16.61 1.68 5.63
N LYS A 46 -17.13 0.63 6.27
CA LYS A 46 -18.38 0.70 7.06
C LYS A 46 -18.09 1.23 8.48
N SER A 47 -19.13 1.38 9.30
CA SER A 47 -19.00 1.74 10.71
C SER A 47 -18.00 0.83 11.44
N GLU A 48 -17.09 1.44 12.22
CA GLU A 48 -15.97 0.78 12.91
C GLU A 48 -14.97 0.01 12.00
N GLY A 49 -15.14 0.13 10.68
CA GLY A 49 -14.23 -0.42 9.70
C GLY A 49 -12.99 0.45 9.53
N HIS A 50 -11.89 -0.17 9.09
CA HIS A 50 -10.65 0.53 8.84
C HIS A 50 -9.76 -0.18 7.82
N VAL A 51 -8.83 0.61 7.25
CA VAL A 51 -7.66 0.13 6.50
C VAL A 51 -6.41 0.55 7.25
N LEU A 52 -5.52 -0.40 7.51
CA LEU A 52 -4.15 -0.18 8.01
C LEU A 52 -3.15 -0.74 7.01
N VAL A 53 -1.99 -0.11 6.91
CA VAL A 53 -0.92 -0.52 5.99
C VAL A 53 0.40 -0.65 6.72
N GLU A 54 1.17 -1.67 6.37
CA GLU A 54 2.56 -1.85 6.79
C GLU A 54 3.45 -1.90 5.55
N LEU A 55 4.61 -1.25 5.65
CA LEU A 55 5.70 -1.38 4.68
C LEU A 55 6.59 -2.56 5.08
N CYS A 56 6.90 -3.42 4.13
CA CYS A 56 7.76 -4.58 4.30
C CYS A 56 8.91 -4.59 3.29
N ASP A 57 10.01 -5.22 3.67
CA ASP A 57 11.10 -5.57 2.75
C ASP A 57 10.64 -6.62 1.71
N ALA A 58 11.52 -6.94 0.76
CA ALA A 58 11.26 -7.93 -0.27
C ALA A 58 11.07 -9.36 0.27
N ALA A 59 11.47 -9.64 1.51
CA ALA A 59 11.25 -10.92 2.20
C ALA A 59 9.93 -10.91 3.02
N GLY A 60 9.14 -9.83 2.97
CA GLY A 60 7.88 -9.68 3.69
C GLY A 60 8.04 -9.31 5.17
N ARG A 61 9.23 -8.94 5.62
CA ARG A 61 9.48 -8.49 6.99
C ARG A 61 9.16 -7.00 7.10
N ARG A 62 8.47 -6.59 8.17
CA ARG A 62 8.15 -5.17 8.39
C ARG A 62 9.42 -4.33 8.45
N LEU A 63 9.42 -3.19 7.75
CA LEU A 63 10.47 -2.18 7.85
C LEU A 63 10.36 -1.44 9.20
N PRO A 64 11.32 -1.59 10.12
CA PRO A 64 11.20 -1.05 11.48
C PRO A 64 11.25 0.48 11.55
N GLU A 65 11.83 1.14 10.55
CA GLU A 65 11.91 2.60 10.45
C GLU A 65 10.57 3.27 10.05
N PHE A 66 9.62 2.47 9.58
CA PHE A 66 8.24 2.87 9.31
C PHE A 66 7.29 2.18 10.27
N GLN A 67 6.57 2.97 11.07
CA GLN A 67 5.50 2.44 11.91
C GLN A 67 4.37 1.90 11.03
N ARG A 68 3.49 1.07 11.59
CA ARG A 68 2.19 0.78 10.96
C ARG A 68 1.46 2.10 10.69
N SER A 69 0.68 2.16 9.62
CA SER A 69 -0.07 3.36 9.30
C SER A 69 -1.05 3.73 10.41
N GLN A 70 -1.45 5.00 10.42
CA GLN A 70 -2.68 5.39 11.08
C GLN A 70 -3.87 4.70 10.38
N PRO A 71 -4.94 4.34 11.12
CA PRO A 71 -6.12 3.75 10.52
C PRO A 71 -6.85 4.76 9.64
N PHE A 72 -7.20 4.34 8.42
CA PHE A 72 -8.14 5.07 7.59
C PHE A 72 -9.55 4.51 7.77
N SER A 73 -10.51 5.38 8.02
CA SER A 73 -11.95 5.09 8.03
C SER A 73 -12.69 6.18 7.25
N GLY A 74 -13.69 5.79 6.46
CA GLY A 74 -14.49 6.69 5.63
C GLY A 74 -14.56 6.24 4.19
N ASP A 75 -14.85 7.18 3.29
CA ASP A 75 -14.92 6.97 1.85
C ASP A 75 -14.01 7.98 1.15
N ALA A 76 -12.96 7.51 0.49
CA ALA A 76 -11.99 8.38 -0.16
C ALA A 76 -11.44 7.78 -1.44
N LEU A 77 -11.50 8.55 -2.53
CA LEU A 77 -10.85 8.21 -3.80
C LEU A 77 -9.33 8.37 -3.75
N ARG A 78 -8.81 9.19 -2.82
CA ARG A 78 -7.39 9.42 -2.62
C ARG A 78 -7.10 9.85 -1.19
N HIS A 79 -6.89 8.87 -0.32
CA HIS A 79 -6.39 9.12 1.03
C HIS A 79 -4.88 8.89 1.09
N THR A 80 -4.13 9.87 1.60
CA THR A 80 -2.67 9.73 1.83
C THR A 80 -2.43 8.95 3.12
N VAL A 81 -1.75 7.82 3.01
CA VAL A 81 -1.41 6.96 4.14
C VAL A 81 -0.26 7.59 4.93
N SER A 82 -0.43 7.68 6.24
CA SER A 82 0.60 8.17 7.17
C SER A 82 1.09 7.04 8.07
N PHE A 83 2.40 6.81 8.12
CA PHE A 83 3.10 5.83 8.94
C PHE A 83 3.61 6.51 10.23
N GLY A 84 2.79 6.47 11.29
CA GLY A 84 3.03 7.27 12.50
C GLY A 84 2.90 8.77 12.19
N SER A 85 3.96 9.54 12.42
CA SER A 85 4.04 10.97 12.07
C SER A 85 4.59 11.26 10.68
N LYS A 86 4.94 10.22 9.89
CA LYS A 86 5.56 10.34 8.57
C LYS A 86 4.59 9.95 7.46
N ALA A 87 4.39 10.82 6.47
CA ALA A 87 3.74 10.45 5.21
C ALA A 87 4.76 10.26 4.06
N ASP A 88 5.96 10.80 4.23
CA ASP A 88 7.05 10.68 3.26
C ASP A 88 7.68 9.29 3.31
N VAL A 89 7.74 8.65 2.16
CA VAL A 89 8.36 7.33 1.90
C VAL A 89 9.42 7.42 0.79
N SER A 90 9.86 8.63 0.44
CA SER A 90 10.80 8.87 -0.67
C SER A 90 12.13 8.13 -0.50
N ALA A 91 12.54 7.88 0.74
CA ALA A 91 13.73 7.09 1.08
C ALA A 91 13.68 5.65 0.56
N LEU A 92 12.49 5.11 0.31
CA LEU A 92 12.27 3.75 -0.22
C LEU A 92 12.11 3.72 -1.74
N ALA A 93 12.07 4.87 -2.42
CA ALA A 93 11.87 4.93 -3.86
C ALA A 93 12.98 4.15 -4.61
N GLY A 94 12.57 3.36 -5.60
CA GLY A 94 13.47 2.47 -6.35
C GLY A 94 13.89 1.19 -5.61
N GLN A 95 13.61 1.06 -4.31
CA GLN A 95 13.87 -0.17 -3.55
C GLN A 95 12.70 -1.15 -3.68
N PRO A 96 12.94 -2.47 -3.73
CA PRO A 96 11.87 -3.46 -3.74
C PRO A 96 11.21 -3.53 -2.36
N VAL A 97 9.91 -3.25 -2.31
CA VAL A 97 9.08 -3.27 -1.09
C VAL A 97 7.79 -4.04 -1.32
N SER A 98 7.17 -4.51 -0.24
CA SER A 98 5.82 -5.05 -0.25
C SER A 98 4.91 -4.23 0.68
N LEU A 99 3.63 -4.16 0.35
CA LEU A 99 2.61 -3.57 1.22
C LEU A 99 1.77 -4.69 1.84
N LYS A 100 1.62 -4.64 3.16
CA LYS A 100 0.66 -5.49 3.89
C LYS A 100 -0.51 -4.64 4.38
N PHE A 101 -1.67 -4.86 3.79
CA PHE A 101 -2.92 -4.26 4.19
C PHE A 101 -3.60 -5.13 5.26
N HIS A 102 -4.12 -4.48 6.29
CA HIS A 102 -5.04 -5.08 7.26
C HIS A 102 -6.37 -4.35 7.10
N LEU A 103 -7.41 -5.10 6.73
CA LEU A 103 -8.72 -4.58 6.35
C LEU A 103 -9.75 -5.13 7.33
N LYS A 104 -10.65 -4.29 7.82
CA LYS A 104 -11.81 -4.70 8.61
C LYS A 104 -13.03 -3.91 8.15
N SER A 105 -14.10 -4.61 7.77
CA SER A 105 -15.33 -3.97 7.25
C SER A 105 -15.01 -2.88 6.20
N ALA A 106 -14.10 -3.20 5.28
CA ALA A 106 -13.50 -2.25 4.36
C ALA A 106 -13.35 -2.85 2.95
N SER A 107 -13.53 -1.98 1.96
CA SER A 107 -13.30 -2.25 0.55
C SER A 107 -12.11 -1.40 0.10
N LEU A 108 -11.02 -2.05 -0.31
CA LEU A 108 -9.87 -1.40 -0.93
C LEU A 108 -9.98 -1.61 -2.45
N TYR A 109 -10.00 -0.53 -3.21
CA TYR A 109 -10.19 -0.56 -4.67
C TYR A 109 -8.90 -0.33 -5.46
N SER A 110 -7.97 0.46 -4.91
CA SER A 110 -6.63 0.63 -5.48
C SER A 110 -5.68 1.28 -4.47
N PHE A 111 -4.39 1.19 -4.76
CA PHE A 111 -3.34 1.96 -4.10
C PHE A 111 -2.33 2.44 -5.14
N ALA A 112 -1.62 3.54 -4.84
CA ALA A 112 -0.62 4.09 -5.73
C ALA A 112 0.45 4.86 -4.96
N PHE A 113 1.68 4.83 -5.44
CA PHE A 113 2.70 5.82 -5.03
C PHE A 113 2.63 7.04 -5.96
N ARG A 114 2.81 8.23 -5.40
CA ARG A 114 2.66 9.52 -6.08
C ARG A 114 3.83 10.44 -5.81
#